data_AF-A0A438VDL3-F1
#
_entry.id   AF-A0A438VDL3-F1
#
_cell.length_a   1.000
_cell.length_b   1.000
_cell.length_c   1.000
_cell.angle_alpha   90.00
_cell.angle_beta   90.00
_cell.angle_gamma   90.00
#
_symmetry.space_group_name_H-M   'P 1'
#
loop_
_entity.id
_entity.type
_entity.pdbx_description
1 polymer ?
#
loop_
_entity_poly.entity_id
_entity_poly.type
_entity_poly.pdbx_seq_one_letter_code
_entity_poly.pdbx_strand_id
1 'polypeptide(L)' 'QEQNPKTQFTPKGVGVVIAPWNFPVGISVGTIAAPLAAGNRVIYKPSSLSSVTGYKLCECFWDAGVPRDA' A
#
# COMPACT_ATOMS: atom_id res chain seq x y z
N GLN A 1 8.93 -19.92 -5.62
CA GLN A 1 8.76 -20.41 -4.23
C GLN A 1 9.64 -21.65 -4.03
N GLU A 2 10.94 -21.54 -4.32
CA GLU A 2 11.95 -22.61 -4.10
C GLU A 2 12.99 -22.14 -3.07
N GLN A 3 12.55 -21.58 -1.95
CA GLN A 3 13.43 -21.14 -0.87
C GLN A 3 12.94 -21.74 0.45
N ASN A 4 13.67 -22.74 0.93
CA ASN A 4 13.57 -23.43 2.22
C ASN A 4 12.13 -23.78 2.68
N PRO A 5 11.71 -25.07 2.60
CA PRO A 5 10.34 -25.51 2.91
C PRO A 5 9.87 -25.27 4.36
N LYS A 6 10.74 -24.78 5.26
CA LYS A 6 10.39 -24.40 6.64
C LYS A 6 10.10 -22.91 6.84
N THR A 7 10.25 -22.07 5.81
CA THR A 7 10.04 -20.63 5.94
C THR A 7 8.56 -20.30 5.78
N GLN A 8 7.94 -19.73 6.82
CA GLN A 8 6.57 -19.22 6.77
C GLN A 8 6.58 -17.70 6.90
N PHE A 9 5.71 -17.02 6.15
CA PHE A 9 5.51 -15.58 6.22
C PHE A 9 4.13 -15.29 6.78
N THR A 10 4.06 -14.39 7.75
CA THR A 10 2.80 -13.89 8.31
C THR A 10 2.76 -12.37 8.24
N PRO A 11 1.56 -11.77 8.05
CA PRO A 11 1.43 -10.33 8.08
C PRO A 11 1.77 -9.77 9.47
N LYS A 12 2.29 -8.54 9.50
CA LYS A 12 2.64 -7.83 10.72
C LYS A 12 1.47 -7.04 11.32
N GLY A 13 0.41 -6.78 10.55
CA GLY A 13 -0.78 -6.05 11.00
C GLY A 13 -1.00 -4.76 10.23
N VAL A 14 -1.24 -3.65 10.95
CA VAL A 14 -1.48 -2.32 10.34
C VAL A 14 -0.17 -1.54 10.24
N GLY A 15 0.13 -0.99 9.06
CA GLY A 15 1.28 -0.13 8.81
C GLY A 15 0.88 1.23 8.24
N VAL A 16 1.75 2.23 8.39
CA VAL A 16 1.56 3.57 7.81
C VAL A 16 2.52 3.76 6.64
N VAL A 17 1.99 4.21 5.51
CA VAL A 17 2.78 4.60 4.33
C VAL A 17 2.78 6.12 4.22
N ILE A 18 3.97 6.73 4.29
CA ILE A 18 4.16 8.16 4.12
C ILE A 18 4.87 8.42 2.79
N ALA A 19 4.12 8.87 1.77
CA ALA A 19 4.64 9.01 0.41
C ALA A 19 5.08 10.46 0.08
N PRO A 20 6.23 10.64 -0.62
CA PRO A 20 6.70 11.95 -1.07
C PRO A 20 5.97 12.42 -2.34
N TRP A 21 6.22 13.66 -2.73
CA TRP A 21 5.55 14.34 -3.85
C TRP A 21 6.20 14.12 -5.23
N ASN A 22 7.44 13.64 -5.30
CA ASN A 22 8.23 13.60 -6.54
C ASN A 22 7.82 12.47 -7.50
N PHE A 23 7.31 11.35 -6.98
CA PHE A 23 6.70 10.28 -7.77
C PHE A 23 5.37 9.85 -7.11
N PRO A 24 4.35 10.72 -7.16
CA PRO A 24 3.17 10.61 -6.31
C PRO A 24 2.29 9.41 -6.65
N VAL A 25 2.42 8.86 -7.87
CA VAL A 25 1.81 7.58 -8.26
C VAL A 25 2.78 6.43 -8.00
N GLY A 26 3.96 6.43 -8.63
CA GLY A 26 4.87 5.27 -8.62
C GLY A 26 5.31 4.82 -7.22
N ILE A 27 5.77 5.76 -6.37
CA ILE A 27 6.18 5.42 -5.00
C ILE A 27 4.98 4.98 -4.16
N SER A 28 3.86 5.70 -4.28
CA SER A 28 2.64 5.39 -3.52
C SER A 28 2.07 4.01 -3.86
N VAL A 29 1.96 3.68 -5.16
CA VAL A 29 1.46 2.37 -5.60
C VAL A 29 2.31 1.26 -5.02
N GLY A 30 3.64 1.33 -5.17
CA GLY A 30 4.53 0.27 -4.68
C GLY A 30 4.46 0.11 -3.16
N THR A 31 4.43 1.22 -2.44
CA THR A 31 4.41 1.21 -0.96
C THR A 31 3.06 0.83 -0.38
N ILE A 32 1.94 0.98 -1.11
CA ILE A 32 0.62 0.47 -0.72
C ILE A 32 0.46 -1.01 -1.13
N ALA A 33 0.77 -1.35 -2.36
CA ALA A 33 0.50 -2.68 -2.93
C ALA A 33 1.33 -3.78 -2.26
N ALA A 34 2.62 -3.53 -1.95
CA ALA A 34 3.49 -4.54 -1.33
C ALA A 34 2.99 -5.02 0.04
N PRO A 35 2.67 -4.14 1.02
CA PRO A 35 2.13 -4.58 2.31
C PRO A 35 0.74 -5.22 2.19
N LEU A 36 -0.15 -4.71 1.32
CA LEU A 36 -1.45 -5.33 1.06
C LEU A 36 -1.30 -6.76 0.51
N ALA A 37 -0.41 -6.96 -0.48
CA ALA A 37 -0.12 -8.28 -1.03
C ALA A 37 0.48 -9.25 0.00
N ALA A 38 1.20 -8.73 0.99
CA ALA A 38 1.71 -9.49 2.13
C ALA A 38 0.66 -9.72 3.25
N GLY A 39 -0.61 -9.32 3.05
CA GLY A 39 -1.71 -9.51 4.00
C GLY A 39 -1.76 -8.46 5.13
N ASN A 40 -1.01 -7.36 5.02
CA ASN A 40 -1.06 -6.26 5.97
C ASN A 40 -2.18 -5.28 5.63
N ARG A 41 -2.47 -4.41 6.59
CA ARG A 41 -3.34 -3.26 6.40
C ARG A 41 -2.55 -1.95 6.28
N VAL A 42 -3.04 -0.98 5.52
CA VAL A 42 -2.31 0.24 5.17
C VAL A 42 -3.09 1.52 5.50
N ILE A 43 -2.52 2.36 6.36
CA ILE A 43 -2.90 3.76 6.48
C ILE A 43 -2.02 4.58 5.55
N TYR A 44 -2.62 5.16 4.52
CA TYR A 44 -1.88 5.95 3.52
C TYR A 44 -1.92 7.45 3.82
N LYS A 45 -0.73 8.06 3.94
CA LYS A 45 -0.54 9.51 4.14
C LYS A 45 0.30 10.10 3.01
N PRO A 46 -0.31 10.60 1.91
CA PRO A 46 0.43 11.28 0.86
C PRO A 46 1.08 12.58 1.36
N SER A 47 1.97 13.13 0.55
CA SER A 47 2.42 14.52 0.70
C SER A 47 1.25 15.48 0.50
N SER A 48 1.23 16.59 1.25
CA SER A 48 0.25 17.67 1.06
C SER A 48 0.29 18.25 -0.36
N LEU A 49 1.47 18.27 -0.99
CA LEU A 49 1.67 18.78 -2.35
C LEU A 49 1.09 17.87 -3.44
N SER A 50 0.73 16.62 -3.10
CA SER A 50 0.19 15.63 -4.04
C SER A 50 -1.03 14.89 -3.46
N SER A 51 -1.77 15.54 -2.55
CA SER A 51 -2.88 14.88 -1.82
C SER A 51 -4.04 14.47 -2.72
N VAL A 52 -4.35 15.26 -3.76
CA VAL A 52 -5.41 14.90 -4.73
C VAL A 52 -5.04 13.62 -5.49
N THR A 53 -3.81 13.51 -5.98
CA THR A 53 -3.30 12.27 -6.61
C THR A 53 -3.34 11.09 -5.64
N GLY A 54 -2.93 11.31 -4.40
CA GLY A 54 -2.98 10.27 -3.37
C GLY A 54 -4.41 9.77 -3.12
N TYR A 55 -5.38 10.67 -3.01
CA TYR A 55 -6.78 10.29 -2.83
C TYR A 55 -7.34 9.55 -4.06
N LYS A 56 -7.03 10.02 -5.27
CA LYS A 56 -7.40 9.32 -6.51
C LYS A 56 -6.81 7.91 -6.59
N LEU A 57 -5.60 7.72 -6.06
CA LEU A 57 -5.00 6.40 -6.00
C LEU A 57 -5.76 5.46 -5.04
N CYS A 58 -6.21 5.96 -3.89
CA CYS A 58 -7.08 5.18 -3.00
C CYS A 58 -8.38 4.75 -3.71
N GLU A 59 -8.99 5.66 -4.49
CA GLU A 59 -10.17 5.32 -5.29
C GLU A 59 -9.89 4.17 -6.25
N CYS A 60 -8.75 4.19 -6.95
CA CYS A 60 -8.37 3.08 -7.84
C CYS A 60 -8.23 1.73 -7.10
N PHE A 61 -7.69 1.72 -5.87
CA PHE A 61 -7.60 0.50 -5.08
C PHE A 61 -8.99 0.00 -4.63
N TRP A 62 -9.88 0.89 -4.22
CA TRP A 62 -11.25 0.53 -3.84
C TRP A 62 -12.05 0.02 -5.05
N ASP A 63 -11.92 0.66 -6.21
CA ASP A 63 -12.56 0.23 -7.45
C ASP A 63 -12.01 -1.13 -7.92
N ALA A 64 -10.74 -1.44 -7.62
CA ALA A 64 -10.13 -2.74 -7.84
C ALA A 64 -10.53 -3.82 -6.81
N GLY A 65 -11.38 -3.48 -5.84
CA GLY A 65 -11.93 -4.42 -4.86
C GLY A 65 -11.15 -4.52 -3.54
N VAL A 66 -10.17 -3.66 -3.29
CA VAL A 66 -9.52 -3.59 -1.97
C VAL A 66 -10.50 -3.00 -0.95
N PRO A 67 -10.75 -3.67 0.19
CA PRO A 67 -11.62 -3.14 1.24
C PRO A 67 -11.13 -1.78 1.76
N ARG A 68 -12.06 -0.90 2.14
CA ARG A 68 -11.70 0.44 2.65
C ARG A 68 -11.02 0.42 4.02
N ASP A 69 -11.18 -0.68 4.76
CA ASP A 69 -10.58 -0.95 6.05
C ASP A 69 -9.33 -1.86 5.96
N ALA A 70 -8.94 -2.22 4.74
CA ALA A 70 -7.67 -2.86 4.44
C ALA A 70 -6.55 -1.81 4.34
#